data_AF-A0A7G3ZGJ1-F1
#
_entry.id   AF-A0A7G3ZGJ1-F1
#
_cell.length_a   1.000
_cell.length_b   1.000
_cell.length_c   1.000
_cell.angle_alpha   90.00
_cell.angle_beta   90.00
_cell.angle_gamma   90.00
#
_symmetry.space_group_name_H-M   'P 1'
#
loop_
_entity.id
_entity.type
_entity.pdbx_description
1 polymer ?
#
loop_
_entity_poly.entity_id
_entity_poly.type
_entity_poly.pdbx_seq_one_letter_code
_entity_poly.pdbx_strand_id
1 'polypeptide(L)'
;MESGGSWAHHLEPLREQVDSLAHWRLLRVSVVHWFVLAIWSASLWRFTSVYRELYGKSALVASLCTNVLLYGISDALAQAIHCYAAEAVDPLPPIVGSTARNLVDIDSDNLSVFNDYGGGAAVIGSMSVEEDGEDAPDTYFFDFYRWVCFMAWGFTLSFFQVPWYKFLNFFYTEDPTVVQVLERVLSDQLLYSPVSLYCFFMYSSYVMEGGDAAAFGRKIQRLYVSTLGCNYLVWPAVQFVNFLAVPKHLQVPFSSSVGLAWNCFLSMRNAAR
;
A
#
# COMPACT_ATOMS: atom_id res chain seq x y z
N MET A 1 -44.77 10.78 -9.72
CA MET A 1 -43.43 10.18 -9.56
C MET A 1 -42.59 10.59 -10.77
N GLU A 2 -42.19 11.86 -10.88
CA GLU A 2 -41.30 12.33 -11.95
C GLU A 2 -40.52 13.55 -11.43
N SER A 3 -39.37 13.33 -10.80
CA SER A 3 -38.43 14.42 -10.47
C SER A 3 -36.97 13.94 -10.33
N GLY A 4 -36.62 12.82 -10.98
CA GLY A 4 -35.28 12.21 -10.86
C GLY A 4 -34.31 12.53 -12.00
N GLY A 5 -34.77 13.03 -13.15
CA GLY A 5 -33.96 13.12 -14.39
C GLY A 5 -33.20 14.43 -14.62
N SER A 6 -33.49 15.51 -13.87
CA SER A 6 -32.95 16.84 -14.20
C SER A 6 -31.48 17.06 -13.79
N TRP A 7 -30.99 16.28 -12.84
CA TRP A 7 -29.63 16.44 -12.30
C TRP A 7 -28.56 15.70 -13.12
N ALA A 8 -28.95 14.64 -13.86
CA ALA A 8 -28.03 13.83 -14.65
C ALA A 8 -27.45 14.63 -15.84
N HIS A 9 -28.27 15.40 -16.55
CA HIS A 9 -27.83 16.24 -17.68
C HIS A 9 -26.88 17.38 -17.28
N HIS A 10 -26.93 17.84 -16.02
CA HIS A 10 -25.99 18.87 -15.53
C HIS A 10 -24.61 18.28 -15.17
N LEU A 11 -24.52 16.96 -14.99
CA LEU A 11 -23.30 16.26 -14.65
C LEU A 11 -22.58 15.67 -15.88
N GLU A 12 -23.27 15.49 -17.00
CA GLU A 12 -22.68 15.03 -18.27
C GLU A 12 -21.46 15.86 -18.73
N PRO A 13 -21.52 17.20 -18.81
CA PRO A 13 -20.37 17.99 -19.25
C PRO A 13 -19.22 17.98 -18.23
N LEU A 14 -19.53 17.86 -16.93
CA LEU A 14 -18.50 17.68 -15.90
C LEU A 14 -17.84 16.32 -15.99
N ARG A 15 -18.61 15.27 -16.29
CA ARG A 15 -18.12 13.91 -16.52
C ARG A 15 -17.23 13.86 -17.76
N GLU A 16 -17.64 14.46 -18.87
CA GLU A 16 -16.81 14.57 -20.07
C GLU A 16 -15.54 15.38 -19.85
N GLN A 17 -15.57 16.44 -19.02
CA GLN A 17 -14.37 17.21 -18.66
C GLN A 17 -13.43 16.41 -17.74
N VAL A 18 -13.97 15.66 -16.78
CA VAL A 18 -13.19 14.77 -15.90
C VAL A 18 -12.58 13.62 -16.71
N ASP A 19 -13.36 13.03 -17.60
CA ASP A 19 -12.90 11.98 -18.52
C ASP A 19 -11.82 12.55 -19.46
N SER A 20 -12.03 13.74 -20.02
CA SER A 20 -11.02 14.42 -20.84
C SER A 20 -9.72 14.64 -20.06
N LEU A 21 -9.77 15.18 -18.84
CA LEU A 21 -8.60 15.39 -17.99
C LEU A 21 -7.89 14.08 -17.60
N ALA A 22 -8.64 12.98 -17.44
CA ALA A 22 -8.06 11.67 -17.18
C ALA A 22 -7.17 11.16 -18.33
N HIS A 23 -7.44 11.60 -19.57
CA HIS A 23 -6.68 11.23 -20.77
C HIS A 23 -5.44 12.11 -21.01
N TRP A 24 -5.32 13.28 -20.37
CA TRP A 24 -4.10 14.09 -20.47
C TRP A 24 -2.98 13.42 -19.66
N ARG A 25 -1.83 13.23 -20.31
CA ARG A 25 -0.70 12.49 -19.74
C ARG A 25 0.50 13.41 -19.57
N LEU A 26 1.12 13.35 -18.40
CA LEU A 26 2.40 13.97 -18.13
C LEU A 26 3.35 12.88 -17.64
N LEU A 27 4.50 12.70 -18.31
CA LEU A 27 5.47 11.64 -17.98
C LEU A 27 4.86 10.23 -17.94
N ARG A 28 3.94 9.89 -18.87
CA ARG A 28 3.27 8.58 -18.97
C ARG A 28 2.34 8.22 -17.79
N VAL A 29 2.00 9.21 -16.98
CA VAL A 29 1.07 9.09 -15.84
C VAL A 29 -0.06 10.10 -16.02
N SER A 30 -1.30 9.71 -15.71
CA SER A 30 -2.48 10.58 -15.84
C SER A 30 -2.38 11.80 -14.92
N VAL A 31 -2.90 12.96 -15.36
CA VAL A 31 -2.93 14.21 -14.57
C VAL A 31 -3.61 13.99 -13.20
N VAL A 32 -4.59 13.08 -13.11
CA VAL A 32 -5.28 12.76 -11.84
C VAL A 32 -4.31 12.25 -10.79
N HIS A 33 -3.40 11.34 -11.15
CA HIS A 33 -2.39 10.81 -10.23
C HIS A 33 -1.46 11.91 -9.71
N TRP A 34 -0.96 12.76 -10.61
CA TRP A 34 -0.11 13.90 -10.26
C TRP A 34 -0.83 14.89 -9.35
N PHE A 35 -2.09 15.19 -9.65
CA PHE A 35 -2.92 16.08 -8.84
C PHE A 35 -3.14 15.54 -7.42
N VAL A 36 -3.51 14.25 -7.29
CA VAL A 36 -3.67 13.59 -6.00
C VAL A 36 -2.36 13.58 -5.21
N LEU A 37 -1.24 13.19 -5.84
CA LEU A 37 0.09 13.19 -5.22
C LEU A 37 0.51 14.58 -4.75
N ALA A 38 0.26 15.62 -5.54
CA ALA A 38 0.59 16.99 -5.19
C ALA A 38 -0.23 17.48 -3.99
N ILE A 39 -1.55 17.26 -4.00
CA ILE A 39 -2.44 17.66 -2.89
C ILE A 39 -2.05 16.94 -1.59
N TRP A 40 -1.81 15.64 -1.64
CA TRP A 40 -1.44 14.89 -0.45
C TRP A 40 -0.03 15.18 0.05
N SER A 41 0.93 15.37 -0.85
CA SER A 41 2.27 15.80 -0.44
C SER A 41 2.22 17.20 0.19
N ALA A 42 1.44 18.13 -0.36
CA ALA A 42 1.24 19.46 0.22
C ALA A 42 0.53 19.41 1.58
N SER A 43 -0.46 18.53 1.72
CA SER A 43 -1.18 18.32 2.97
C SER A 43 -0.28 17.72 4.06
N LEU A 44 0.55 16.74 3.71
CA LEU A 44 1.57 16.17 4.60
C LEU A 44 2.58 17.24 5.01
N TRP A 45 3.11 18.01 4.06
CA TRP A 45 4.03 19.11 4.35
C TRP A 45 3.43 20.15 5.29
N ARG A 46 2.16 20.52 5.09
CA ARG A 46 1.48 21.44 5.99
C ARG A 46 1.27 20.81 7.37
N PHE A 47 0.93 19.53 7.43
CA PHE A 47 0.69 18.80 8.67
C PHE A 47 1.96 18.63 9.51
N THR A 48 3.14 18.43 8.90
CA THR A 48 4.42 18.32 9.65
C THR A 48 4.70 19.58 10.49
N SER A 49 4.26 20.76 10.03
CA SER A 49 4.42 22.01 10.79
C SER A 49 3.61 22.06 12.09
N VAL A 50 2.49 21.34 12.17
CA VAL A 50 1.58 21.31 13.34
C VAL A 50 1.72 20.01 14.14
N TYR A 51 2.44 19.02 13.59
CA TYR A 51 2.59 17.68 14.16
C TYR A 51 2.96 17.68 15.65
N ARG A 52 3.96 18.46 16.03
CA ARG A 52 4.46 18.50 17.41
C ARG A 52 3.40 18.99 18.39
N GLU A 53 2.64 20.02 18.01
CA GLU A 53 1.56 20.57 18.82
C GLU A 53 0.43 19.54 18.98
N LEU A 54 0.04 18.89 17.88
CA LEU A 54 -1.02 17.89 17.90
C LEU A 54 -0.61 16.64 18.68
N TYR A 55 0.63 16.19 18.54
CA TYR A 55 1.18 15.07 19.30
C TYR A 55 1.19 15.35 20.81
N GLY A 56 1.53 16.58 21.19
CA GLY A 56 1.47 17.04 22.58
C GLY A 56 0.07 16.98 23.18
N LYS A 57 -0.98 17.17 22.37
CA LYS A 57 -2.38 17.02 22.77
C LYS A 57 -2.82 15.57 22.77
N SER A 58 -2.52 14.82 21.71
CA SER A 58 -2.83 13.40 21.59
C SER A 58 -1.93 12.72 20.56
N ALA A 59 -1.04 11.84 21.05
CA ALA A 59 -0.22 10.99 20.22
C ALA A 59 -1.04 10.10 19.25
N LEU A 60 -2.25 9.68 19.66
CA LEU A 60 -3.11 8.85 18.81
C LEU A 60 -3.64 9.67 17.63
N VAL A 61 -4.19 10.87 17.88
CA VAL A 61 -4.74 11.72 16.82
C VAL A 61 -3.65 12.15 15.84
N ALA A 62 -2.47 12.52 16.36
CA ALA A 62 -1.33 12.85 15.50
C ALA A 62 -0.95 11.68 14.58
N SER A 63 -0.87 10.45 15.11
CA SER A 63 -0.55 9.27 14.31
C SER A 63 -1.66 8.89 13.33
N LEU A 64 -2.94 9.02 13.72
CA LEU A 64 -4.08 8.80 12.81
C LEU A 64 -3.98 9.68 11.57
N CYS A 65 -3.82 10.99 11.78
CA CYS A 65 -3.68 11.94 10.67
C CYS A 65 -2.44 11.67 9.82
N THR A 66 -1.30 11.37 10.48
CA THR A 66 -0.05 11.06 9.78
C THR A 66 -0.19 9.81 8.91
N ASN A 67 -0.73 8.74 9.46
CA ASN A 67 -0.88 7.46 8.75
C ASN A 67 -1.89 7.58 7.62
N VAL A 68 -3.01 8.28 7.80
CA VAL A 68 -3.96 8.53 6.71
C VAL A 68 -3.27 9.23 5.54
N LEU A 69 -2.47 10.27 5.80
CA LEU A 69 -1.74 11.00 4.76
C LEU A 69 -0.66 10.12 4.10
N LEU A 70 0.17 9.44 4.90
CA LEU A 70 1.25 8.60 4.38
C LEU A 70 0.74 7.42 3.55
N TYR A 71 -0.32 6.74 4.02
CA TYR A 71 -0.90 5.62 3.27
C TYR A 71 -1.61 6.09 2.00
N GLY A 72 -2.27 7.26 2.04
CA GLY A 72 -2.85 7.87 0.84
C GLY A 72 -1.80 8.25 -0.20
N ILE A 73 -0.65 8.80 0.21
CA ILE A 73 0.48 9.07 -0.70
C ILE A 73 1.07 7.76 -1.23
N SER A 74 1.24 6.78 -0.34
CA SER A 74 1.83 5.49 -0.69
C SER A 74 1.06 4.79 -1.80
N ASP A 75 -0.26 4.73 -1.69
CA ASP A 75 -1.07 4.05 -2.71
C ASP A 75 -1.15 4.87 -4.00
N ALA A 76 -1.33 6.20 -3.91
CA ALA A 76 -1.31 7.06 -5.09
C ALA A 76 0.01 6.96 -5.88
N LEU A 77 1.14 6.82 -5.17
CA LEU A 77 2.45 6.64 -5.78
C LEU A 77 2.61 5.25 -6.40
N ALA A 78 2.11 4.20 -5.74
CA ALA A 78 2.08 2.86 -6.31
C ALA A 78 1.26 2.80 -7.61
N GLN A 79 0.06 3.39 -7.63
CA GLN A 79 -0.76 3.47 -8.84
C GLN A 79 -0.06 4.25 -9.96
N ALA A 80 0.63 5.35 -9.62
CA ALA A 80 1.42 6.12 -10.59
C ALA A 80 2.60 5.32 -11.17
N ILE A 81 3.29 4.52 -10.34
CA ILE A 81 4.37 3.62 -10.78
C ILE A 81 3.81 2.55 -11.73
N HIS A 82 2.66 1.94 -11.40
CA HIS A 82 2.02 0.97 -12.28
C HIS A 82 1.63 1.57 -13.64
N CYS A 83 1.05 2.77 -13.66
CA CYS A 83 0.76 3.49 -14.91
C CYS A 83 2.02 3.67 -15.76
N TYR A 84 3.10 4.15 -15.13
CA TYR A 84 4.36 4.44 -15.83
C TYR A 84 5.00 3.19 -16.44
N ALA A 85 4.96 2.08 -15.71
CA ALA A 85 5.63 0.85 -16.09
C ALA A 85 4.81 -0.03 -17.05
N ALA A 86 3.48 -0.01 -16.99
CA ALA A 86 2.61 -0.67 -17.96
C ALA A 86 2.84 -0.19 -19.41
N GLU A 87 3.29 1.06 -19.57
CA GLU A 87 3.60 1.67 -20.87
C GLU A 87 5.10 1.52 -21.26
N ALA A 88 5.93 0.84 -20.44
CA ALA A 88 7.36 0.65 -20.68
C ALA A 88 7.75 -0.74 -21.21
N VAL A 89 6.85 -1.72 -21.19
CA VAL A 89 7.10 -3.09 -21.66
C VAL A 89 6.62 -3.26 -23.11
N ASP A 90 7.55 -3.23 -24.07
CA ASP A 90 7.33 -3.74 -25.43
C ASP A 90 7.22 -5.28 -25.40
N PRO A 91 6.26 -5.92 -26.11
CA PRO A 91 6.14 -7.38 -26.10
C PRO A 91 7.36 -8.05 -26.77
N LEU A 92 8.15 -8.81 -25.99
CA LEU A 92 9.28 -9.60 -26.48
C LEU A 92 8.84 -10.73 -27.43
N PRO A 93 9.64 -11.07 -28.47
CA PRO A 93 9.30 -12.09 -29.45
C PRO A 93 9.16 -13.50 -28.82
N PRO A 94 8.29 -14.37 -29.38
CA PRO A 94 7.74 -15.55 -28.69
C PRO A 94 8.77 -16.65 -28.34
N ILE A 95 9.94 -16.65 -28.97
CA ILE A 95 10.85 -17.80 -29.02
C ILE A 95 11.75 -17.92 -27.79
N VAL A 96 11.95 -16.83 -27.03
CA VAL A 96 12.82 -16.81 -25.83
C VAL A 96 12.01 -16.86 -24.52
N GLY A 97 10.68 -16.84 -24.62
CA GLY A 97 9.79 -16.54 -23.49
C GLY A 97 9.59 -17.65 -22.48
N SER A 98 9.61 -18.93 -22.87
CA SER A 98 9.14 -20.03 -22.01
C SER A 98 10.16 -20.48 -20.95
N THR A 99 11.43 -20.61 -21.32
CA THR A 99 12.49 -21.05 -20.40
C THR A 99 12.94 -19.93 -19.44
N ALA A 100 12.96 -18.69 -19.92
CA ALA A 100 13.28 -17.52 -19.09
C ALA A 100 12.14 -17.19 -18.10
N ARG A 101 10.86 -17.35 -18.50
CA ARG A 101 9.71 -17.21 -17.57
C ARG A 101 9.77 -18.23 -16.44
N ASN A 102 9.97 -19.51 -16.77
CA ASN A 102 9.94 -20.58 -15.77
C ASN A 102 11.06 -20.48 -14.71
N LEU A 103 12.20 -19.85 -15.03
CA LEU A 103 13.28 -19.65 -14.06
C LEU A 103 13.09 -18.39 -13.19
N VAL A 104 12.31 -17.41 -13.66
CA VAL A 104 12.00 -16.17 -12.93
C VAL A 104 10.70 -16.30 -12.10
N ASP A 105 9.77 -17.16 -12.51
CA ASP A 105 8.48 -17.39 -11.80
C ASP A 105 8.65 -18.03 -10.42
N ILE A 106 9.62 -18.95 -10.25
CA ILE A 106 9.73 -19.77 -9.04
C ILE A 106 10.10 -18.93 -7.78
N ASP A 107 10.75 -17.78 -7.96
CA ASP A 107 11.16 -16.89 -6.86
C ASP A 107 10.33 -15.60 -6.77
N SER A 108 9.58 -15.25 -7.83
CA SER A 108 8.91 -13.96 -7.96
C SER A 108 7.42 -14.00 -7.56
N ASP A 109 6.75 -15.15 -7.71
CA ASP A 109 5.32 -15.30 -7.38
C ASP A 109 5.00 -15.08 -5.90
N ASN A 110 5.93 -15.44 -5.02
CA ASN A 110 5.71 -15.38 -3.58
C ASN A 110 5.91 -13.98 -2.98
N LEU A 111 6.46 -13.03 -3.74
CA LEU A 111 6.80 -11.68 -3.28
C LEU A 111 5.85 -10.58 -3.80
N SER A 112 4.96 -10.94 -4.72
CA SER A 112 3.96 -10.04 -5.33
C SER A 112 2.78 -9.70 -4.41
N VAL A 113 2.89 -10.05 -3.13
CA VAL A 113 1.82 -10.02 -2.14
C VAL A 113 0.99 -8.77 -2.24
N PHE A 114 1.56 -7.58 -2.09
CA PHE A 114 0.80 -6.32 -2.09
C PHE A 114 0.18 -5.92 -3.44
N ASN A 115 0.49 -6.61 -4.54
CA ASN A 115 -0.16 -6.41 -5.84
C ASN A 115 -1.60 -6.94 -5.84
N ASP A 116 -1.82 -8.02 -5.09
CA ASP A 116 -3.08 -8.73 -4.98
C ASP A 116 -4.13 -7.98 -4.13
N TYR A 117 -3.81 -6.75 -3.73
CA TYR A 117 -4.56 -5.94 -2.76
C TYR A 117 -5.34 -4.82 -3.45
N GLY A 118 -5.21 -4.62 -4.76
CA GLY A 118 -5.81 -3.44 -5.40
C GLY A 118 -5.83 -3.43 -6.93
N GLY A 119 -5.92 -4.59 -7.55
CA GLY A 119 -6.47 -4.70 -8.89
C GLY A 119 -7.63 -5.68 -8.79
N GLY A 120 -8.73 -5.44 -9.49
CA GLY A 120 -9.85 -6.38 -9.62
C GLY A 120 -9.50 -7.68 -10.35
N ALA A 121 -8.33 -8.26 -10.08
CA ALA A 121 -7.94 -9.60 -10.47
C ALA A 121 -8.04 -10.51 -9.24
N ALA A 122 -9.22 -10.51 -8.61
CA ALA A 122 -9.65 -11.73 -7.96
C ALA A 122 -9.61 -12.82 -9.03
N VAL A 123 -8.74 -13.81 -8.83
CA VAL A 123 -9.08 -15.24 -8.90
C VAL A 123 -10.41 -15.49 -9.65
N ILE A 124 -10.41 -15.33 -10.97
CA ILE A 124 -11.29 -16.08 -11.85
C ILE A 124 -10.46 -17.28 -12.28
N GLY A 125 -10.85 -18.43 -11.75
CA GLY A 125 -10.59 -19.76 -12.25
C GLY A 125 -9.23 -20.00 -12.92
N SER A 126 -8.42 -20.82 -12.27
CA SER A 126 -7.80 -21.93 -13.00
C SER A 126 -8.91 -22.82 -13.58
N MET A 127 -9.56 -22.35 -14.65
CA MET A 127 -10.42 -23.11 -15.52
C MET A 127 -10.19 -22.54 -16.91
N SER A 128 -9.52 -23.33 -17.72
CA SER A 128 -9.34 -23.14 -19.15
C SER A 128 -10.66 -22.75 -19.80
N VAL A 129 -10.78 -21.47 -20.17
CA VAL A 129 -11.72 -20.98 -21.15
C VAL A 129 -10.88 -20.23 -22.17
N GLU A 130 -10.68 -20.85 -23.33
CA GLU A 130 -10.39 -20.10 -24.55
C GLU A 130 -11.65 -19.28 -24.86
N GLU A 131 -11.54 -17.96 -24.95
CA GLU A 131 -12.29 -17.11 -25.88
C GLU A 131 -11.70 -15.67 -25.86
N ASP A 132 -12.17 -14.87 -26.79
CA ASP A 132 -11.42 -14.00 -27.69
C ASP A 132 -11.61 -12.50 -27.42
N GLY A 133 -10.51 -11.73 -27.46
CA GLY A 133 -10.51 -10.28 -27.61
C GLY A 133 -11.18 -9.48 -26.49
N GLU A 134 -10.58 -9.43 -25.30
CA GLU A 134 -10.98 -8.50 -24.23
C GLU A 134 -9.87 -7.46 -24.02
N ASP A 135 -10.24 -6.18 -24.15
CA ASP A 135 -9.37 -5.01 -24.00
C ASP A 135 -8.57 -5.09 -22.69
N ALA A 136 -7.27 -4.77 -22.76
CA ALA A 136 -6.40 -4.73 -21.57
C ALA A 136 -7.06 -3.87 -20.47
N PRO A 137 -7.09 -4.33 -19.20
CA PRO A 137 -7.75 -3.61 -18.12
C PRO A 137 -7.23 -2.18 -18.05
N ASP A 138 -8.12 -1.20 -17.88
CA ASP A 138 -7.81 0.23 -17.91
C ASP A 138 -6.81 0.63 -16.81
N THR A 139 -5.53 0.38 -17.06
CA THR A 139 -4.42 0.58 -16.12
C THR A 139 -4.11 2.07 -15.93
N TYR A 140 -4.84 2.94 -16.62
CA TYR A 140 -4.62 4.39 -16.67
C TYR A 140 -5.53 5.19 -15.73
N PHE A 141 -6.62 4.60 -15.23
CA PHE A 141 -7.53 5.28 -14.30
C PHE A 141 -7.06 5.16 -12.85
N PHE A 142 -7.30 6.22 -12.08
CA PHE A 142 -6.99 6.24 -10.66
C PHE A 142 -8.04 5.43 -9.88
N ASP A 143 -7.62 4.40 -9.17
CA ASP A 143 -8.47 3.59 -8.30
C ASP A 143 -8.68 4.29 -6.96
N PHE A 144 -9.77 5.07 -6.89
CA PHE A 144 -10.18 5.78 -5.67
C PHE A 144 -10.62 4.84 -4.55
N TYR A 145 -11.19 3.68 -4.88
CA TYR A 145 -11.66 2.73 -3.87
C TYR A 145 -10.49 2.17 -3.08
N ARG A 146 -9.51 1.61 -3.81
CA ARG A 146 -8.24 1.13 -3.24
C ARG A 146 -7.54 2.21 -2.44
N TRP A 147 -7.45 3.42 -2.97
CA TRP A 147 -6.80 4.54 -2.30
C TRP A 147 -7.44 4.88 -0.94
N VAL A 148 -8.76 4.93 -0.87
CA VAL A 148 -9.49 5.13 0.39
C VAL A 148 -9.30 3.94 1.33
N CYS A 149 -9.27 2.71 0.83
CA CYS A 149 -8.97 1.52 1.63
C CYS A 149 -7.58 1.59 2.29
N PHE A 150 -6.54 2.01 1.57
CA PHE A 150 -5.21 2.19 2.15
C PHE A 150 -5.20 3.27 3.24
N MET A 151 -5.92 4.38 3.03
CA MET A 151 -6.09 5.42 4.06
C MET A 151 -6.82 4.87 5.30
N ALA A 152 -7.89 4.09 5.11
CA ALA A 152 -8.65 3.45 6.18
C ALA A 152 -7.82 2.40 6.94
N TRP A 153 -6.96 1.67 6.24
CA TRP A 153 -5.99 0.76 6.85
C TRP A 153 -4.98 1.53 7.72
N GLY A 154 -4.37 2.60 7.21
CA GLY A 154 -3.46 3.44 7.99
C GLY A 154 -4.12 4.05 9.24
N PHE A 155 -5.37 4.49 9.11
CA PHE A 155 -6.19 4.94 10.23
C PHE A 155 -6.37 3.82 11.28
N THR A 156 -6.84 2.65 10.85
CA THR A 156 -7.09 1.50 11.73
C THR A 156 -5.81 1.04 12.43
N LEU A 157 -4.71 0.93 11.68
CA LEU A 157 -3.41 0.52 12.19
C LEU A 157 -2.93 1.41 13.34
N SER A 158 -3.21 2.71 13.29
CA SER A 158 -2.79 3.67 14.32
C SER A 158 -3.34 3.34 15.72
N PHE A 159 -4.54 2.74 15.81
CA PHE A 159 -5.13 2.31 17.09
C PHE A 159 -4.34 1.17 17.75
N PHE A 160 -3.63 0.37 16.96
CA PHE A 160 -2.80 -0.73 17.47
C PHE A 160 -1.32 -0.31 17.58
N GLN A 161 -0.83 0.43 16.58
CA GLN A 161 0.55 0.88 16.49
C GLN A 161 0.91 1.83 17.64
N VAL A 162 0.06 2.82 17.98
CA VAL A 162 0.39 3.77 19.04
C VAL A 162 0.48 3.12 20.42
N PRO A 163 -0.49 2.30 20.87
CA PRO A 163 -0.34 1.56 22.12
C PRO A 163 0.85 0.59 22.12
N TRP A 164 1.14 -0.07 20.99
CA TRP A 164 2.28 -0.97 20.88
C TRP A 164 3.61 -0.24 21.09
N TYR A 165 3.81 0.90 20.42
CA TYR A 165 5.03 1.71 20.61
C TYR A 165 5.09 2.31 22.02
N LYS A 166 3.96 2.66 22.64
CA LYS A 166 3.93 3.07 24.05
C LYS A 166 4.36 1.92 24.96
N PHE A 167 3.88 0.70 24.72
CA PHE A 167 4.27 -0.51 25.45
C PHE A 167 5.79 -0.76 25.31
N LEU A 168 6.31 -0.78 24.08
CA LEU A 168 7.76 -0.96 23.83
C LEU A 168 8.63 0.17 24.38
N ASN A 169 8.10 1.37 24.57
CA ASN A 169 8.84 2.47 25.19
C ASN A 169 8.67 2.55 26.72
N PHE A 170 7.69 1.86 27.30
CA PHE A 170 7.44 1.85 28.74
C PHE A 170 8.46 0.99 29.50
N PHE A 171 8.78 -0.19 28.98
CA PHE A 171 9.69 -1.14 29.65
C PHE A 171 11.17 -0.76 29.57
N TYR A 172 11.52 0.32 28.85
CA TYR A 172 12.88 0.55 28.40
C TYR A 172 13.26 2.03 28.53
N THR A 173 14.45 2.26 29.09
CA THR A 173 14.99 3.58 29.48
C THR A 173 15.13 4.57 28.32
N GLU A 174 15.32 5.87 28.65
CA GLU A 174 15.53 6.94 27.67
C GLU A 174 16.87 6.82 26.93
N ASP A 175 17.89 6.27 27.59
CA ASP A 175 19.15 5.84 26.99
C ASP A 175 19.13 4.30 26.86
N PRO A 176 18.57 3.74 25.77
CA PRO A 176 18.53 2.31 25.60
C PRO A 176 19.92 1.77 25.26
N THR A 177 20.36 0.78 26.02
CA THR A 177 21.50 -0.06 25.60
C THR A 177 21.17 -0.78 24.29
N VAL A 178 22.19 -1.19 23.54
CA VAL A 178 22.00 -1.98 22.31
C VAL A 178 21.17 -3.24 22.57
N VAL A 179 21.32 -3.86 23.73
CA VAL A 179 20.53 -5.03 24.14
C VAL A 179 19.04 -4.69 24.24
N GLN A 180 18.70 -3.57 24.89
CA GLN A 180 17.30 -3.11 25.01
C GLN A 180 16.69 -2.77 23.64
N VAL A 181 17.47 -2.19 22.72
CA VAL A 181 17.04 -1.95 21.34
C VAL A 181 16.73 -3.28 20.65
N LEU A 182 17.62 -4.27 20.77
CA LEU A 182 17.42 -5.59 20.18
C LEU A 182 16.18 -6.29 20.75
N GLU A 183 15.93 -6.21 22.05
CA GLU A 183 14.72 -6.78 22.66
C GLU A 183 13.44 -6.11 22.12
N ARG A 184 13.44 -4.79 21.91
CA ARG A 184 12.32 -4.08 21.28
C ARG A 184 12.10 -4.55 19.85
N VAL A 185 13.18 -4.67 19.06
CA VAL A 185 13.11 -5.19 17.68
C VAL A 185 12.57 -6.61 17.66
N LEU A 186 13.09 -7.50 18.51
CA LEU A 186 12.62 -8.88 18.59
C LEU A 186 11.14 -8.96 18.99
N SER A 187 10.71 -8.15 19.96
CA SER A 187 9.31 -8.06 20.35
C SER A 187 8.43 -7.60 19.19
N ASP A 188 8.86 -6.58 18.44
CA ASP A 188 8.14 -6.09 17.25
C ASP A 188 8.04 -7.16 16.18
N GLN A 189 9.14 -7.83 15.87
CA GLN A 189 9.21 -8.81 14.79
C GLN A 189 8.50 -10.13 15.13
N LEU A 190 8.50 -10.58 16.38
CA LEU A 190 7.90 -11.86 16.77
C LEU A 190 6.43 -11.74 17.14
N LEU A 191 5.96 -10.55 17.56
CA LEU A 191 4.58 -10.37 18.05
C LEU A 191 3.78 -9.45 17.14
N TYR A 192 4.25 -8.23 16.92
CA TYR A 192 3.45 -7.22 16.22
C TYR A 192 3.45 -7.43 14.71
N SER A 193 4.61 -7.62 14.09
CA SER A 193 4.74 -7.77 12.64
C SER A 193 3.90 -8.94 12.08
N PRO A 194 3.93 -10.17 12.64
CA PRO A 194 3.14 -11.28 12.11
C PRO A 194 1.63 -11.03 12.24
N VAL A 195 1.19 -10.54 13.40
CA VAL A 195 -0.23 -10.25 13.65
C VAL A 195 -0.71 -9.12 12.75
N SER A 196 0.05 -8.03 12.65
CA SER A 196 -0.27 -6.88 11.79
C SER A 196 -0.37 -7.30 10.33
N LEU A 197 0.57 -8.12 9.84
CA LEU A 197 0.57 -8.64 8.49
C LEU A 197 -0.64 -9.53 8.23
N TYR A 198 -0.95 -10.45 9.15
CA TYR A 198 -2.13 -11.32 9.03
C TYR A 198 -3.43 -10.50 8.97
N CYS A 199 -3.56 -9.49 9.84
CA CYS A 199 -4.69 -8.57 9.83
C CYS A 199 -4.78 -7.78 8.53
N PHE A 200 -3.65 -7.40 7.92
CA PHE A 200 -3.64 -6.73 6.62
C PHE A 200 -4.14 -7.67 5.50
N PHE A 201 -3.68 -8.91 5.48
CA PHE A 201 -4.16 -9.93 4.54
C PHE A 201 -5.66 -10.16 4.67
N MET A 202 -6.15 -10.21 5.91
CA MET A 202 -7.57 -10.33 6.21
C MET A 202 -8.34 -9.11 5.70
N TYR A 203 -7.89 -7.91 6.05
CA TYR A 203 -8.51 -6.66 5.61
C TYR A 203 -8.60 -6.59 4.09
N SER A 204 -7.52 -6.90 3.38
CA SER A 204 -7.53 -6.89 1.93
C SER A 204 -8.47 -7.90 1.33
N SER A 205 -8.38 -9.15 1.78
CA SER A 205 -9.17 -10.22 1.19
C SER A 205 -10.66 -9.96 1.36
N TYR A 206 -11.11 -9.52 2.55
CA TYR A 206 -12.53 -9.30 2.80
C TYR A 206 -13.05 -7.93 2.36
N VAL A 207 -12.25 -6.87 2.51
CA VAL A 207 -12.70 -5.50 2.24
C VAL A 207 -12.29 -5.05 0.85
N MET A 208 -11.01 -5.17 0.50
CA MET A 208 -10.51 -4.63 -0.77
C MET A 208 -10.89 -5.50 -1.97
N GLU A 209 -10.79 -6.82 -1.81
CA GLU A 209 -11.08 -7.80 -2.87
C GLU A 209 -12.53 -8.33 -2.83
N GLY A 210 -13.24 -8.16 -1.71
CA GLY A 210 -14.59 -8.72 -1.52
C GLY A 210 -14.63 -10.26 -1.51
N GLY A 211 -13.50 -10.91 -1.20
CA GLY A 211 -13.35 -12.36 -1.15
C GLY A 211 -14.00 -13.01 0.08
N ASP A 212 -14.13 -14.34 0.02
CA ASP A 212 -14.69 -15.16 1.09
C ASP A 212 -13.61 -15.84 1.95
N ALA A 213 -14.03 -16.63 2.95
CA ALA A 213 -13.09 -17.33 3.83
C ALA A 213 -12.20 -18.34 3.09
N ALA A 214 -12.69 -18.93 1.99
CA ALA A 214 -11.90 -19.85 1.18
C ALA A 214 -10.82 -19.09 0.39
N ALA A 215 -11.15 -17.93 -0.18
CA ALA A 215 -10.20 -17.04 -0.84
C ALA A 215 -9.10 -16.57 0.13
N PHE A 216 -9.48 -16.09 1.31
CA PHE A 216 -8.54 -15.70 2.35
C PHE A 216 -7.63 -16.88 2.78
N GLY A 217 -8.19 -18.07 2.98
CA GLY A 217 -7.44 -19.27 3.33
C GLY A 217 -6.38 -19.63 2.29
N ARG A 218 -6.74 -19.60 1.00
CA ARG A 218 -5.78 -19.81 -0.11
C ARG A 218 -4.70 -18.73 -0.14
N LYS A 219 -5.08 -17.47 0.08
CA LYS A 219 -4.14 -16.33 0.10
C LYS A 219 -3.09 -16.49 1.19
N ILE A 220 -3.51 -16.81 2.41
CA ILE A 220 -2.59 -17.04 3.53
C ILE A 220 -1.65 -18.21 3.24
N GLN A 221 -2.17 -19.35 2.76
CA GLN A 221 -1.36 -20.53 2.47
C GLN A 221 -0.30 -20.26 1.40
N ARG A 222 -0.63 -19.49 0.37
CA ARG A 222 0.27 -19.21 -0.75
C ARG A 222 1.30 -18.14 -0.41
N LEU A 223 0.87 -17.07 0.26
CA LEU A 223 1.61 -15.81 0.24
C LEU A 223 2.17 -15.39 1.61
N TYR A 224 1.52 -15.78 2.72
CA TYR A 224 1.83 -15.22 4.04
C TYR A 224 3.26 -15.50 4.50
N VAL A 225 3.71 -16.76 4.41
CA VAL A 225 5.04 -17.17 4.91
C VAL A 225 6.17 -16.48 4.14
N SER A 226 6.07 -16.42 2.81
CA SER A 226 7.08 -15.74 2.00
C SER A 226 7.12 -14.24 2.27
N THR A 227 5.94 -13.60 2.39
CA THR A 227 5.86 -12.18 2.76
C THR A 227 6.51 -11.91 4.10
N LEU A 228 6.21 -12.75 5.10
CA LEU A 228 6.76 -12.61 6.44
C LEU A 228 8.28 -12.79 6.42
N GLY A 229 8.78 -13.75 5.63
CA GLY A 229 10.22 -13.91 5.39
C GLY A 229 10.87 -12.64 4.84
N CYS A 230 10.27 -12.02 3.82
CA CYS A 230 10.80 -10.78 3.26
C CYS A 230 10.62 -9.58 4.19
N ASN A 231 9.56 -9.56 5.00
CA ASN A 231 9.42 -8.58 6.07
C ASN A 231 10.62 -8.67 7.04
N TYR A 232 11.00 -9.88 7.44
CA TYR A 232 12.14 -10.11 8.33
C TYR A 232 13.52 -9.80 7.72
N LEU A 233 13.64 -9.65 6.41
CA LEU A 233 14.90 -9.21 5.80
C LEU A 233 15.13 -7.70 5.92
N VAL A 234 14.06 -6.91 6.02
CA VAL A 234 14.13 -5.45 5.93
C VAL A 234 13.76 -4.79 7.25
N TRP A 235 12.64 -5.19 7.85
CA TRP A 235 12.08 -4.51 9.00
C TRP A 235 12.91 -4.60 10.28
N PRO A 236 13.64 -5.68 10.59
CA PRO A 236 14.49 -5.68 11.78
C PRO A 236 15.57 -4.60 11.74
N ALA A 237 16.18 -4.36 10.58
CA ALA A 237 17.17 -3.30 10.41
C ALA A 237 16.53 -1.91 10.52
N VAL A 238 15.36 -1.72 9.90
CA VAL A 238 14.58 -0.48 10.00
C VAL A 238 14.19 -0.18 11.45
N GLN A 239 13.67 -1.18 12.16
CA GLN A 239 13.23 -1.02 13.55
C GLN A 239 14.40 -0.84 14.51
N PHE A 240 15.55 -1.45 14.23
CA PHE A 240 16.76 -1.20 14.99
C PHE A 240 17.16 0.28 14.91
N VAL A 241 17.19 0.86 13.71
CA VAL A 241 17.44 2.30 13.52
C VAL A 241 16.35 3.14 14.20
N ASN A 242 15.09 2.73 14.09
CA ASN A 242 13.96 3.43 14.69
C ASN A 242 14.10 3.56 16.21
N PHE A 243 14.34 2.44 16.91
CA PHE A 243 14.42 2.42 18.36
C PHE A 243 15.75 2.93 18.92
N LEU A 244 16.81 2.96 18.10
CA LEU A 244 18.11 3.48 18.50
C LEU A 244 18.24 4.99 18.30
N ALA A 245 17.80 5.51 17.15
CA ALA A 245 18.12 6.88 16.72
C ALA A 245 16.90 7.81 16.61
N VAL A 246 15.68 7.29 16.43
CA VAL A 246 14.50 8.11 16.20
C VAL A 246 13.83 8.50 17.53
N PRO A 247 13.56 9.80 17.76
CA PRO A 247 12.86 10.26 18.96
C PRO A 247 11.49 9.59 19.10
N LYS A 248 11.08 9.21 20.33
CA LYS A 248 9.83 8.47 20.62
C LYS A 248 8.58 9.00 19.90
N HIS A 249 8.45 10.32 19.80
CA HIS A 249 7.32 10.95 19.12
C HIS A 249 7.33 10.76 17.60
N LEU A 250 8.48 10.56 16.96
CA LEU A 250 8.62 10.36 15.52
C LEU A 250 8.70 8.90 15.10
N GLN A 251 8.79 7.95 16.04
CA GLN A 251 8.97 6.53 15.72
C GLN A 251 7.84 5.93 14.88
N VAL A 252 6.59 6.33 15.17
CA VAL A 252 5.40 5.90 14.39
C VAL A 252 5.41 6.51 12.99
N PRO A 253 5.52 7.84 12.82
CA PRO A 253 5.69 8.47 11.50
C PRO A 253 6.85 7.90 10.68
N PHE A 254 7.99 7.62 11.32
CA PHE A 254 9.16 7.04 10.67
C PHE A 254 8.84 5.66 10.10
N SER A 255 8.31 4.76 10.92
CA SER A 255 7.92 3.41 10.51
C SER A 255 6.91 3.45 9.34
N SER A 256 5.89 4.30 9.43
CA SER A 256 4.90 4.47 8.36
C SER A 256 5.50 5.05 7.07
N SER A 257 6.50 5.93 7.16
CA SER A 257 7.19 6.50 5.99
C SER A 257 8.06 5.46 5.28
N VAL A 258 8.71 4.57 6.03
CA VAL A 258 9.43 3.42 5.44
C VAL A 258 8.44 2.45 4.80
N GLY A 259 7.26 2.26 5.39
CA GLY A 259 6.16 1.49 4.80
C GLY A 259 5.73 2.01 3.42
N LEU A 260 5.68 3.34 3.23
CA LEU A 260 5.46 3.96 1.92
C LEU A 260 6.53 3.55 0.91
N ALA A 261 7.81 3.67 1.30
CA ALA A 261 8.93 3.31 0.42
C ALA A 261 8.91 1.81 0.06
N TRP A 262 8.56 0.96 1.03
CA TRP A 262 8.37 -0.48 0.83
C TRP A 262 7.27 -0.77 -0.20
N ASN A 263 6.09 -0.14 -0.07
CA ASN A 263 5.00 -0.30 -1.04
C ASN A 263 5.41 0.16 -2.45
N CYS A 264 6.16 1.25 -2.57
CA CYS A 264 6.68 1.72 -3.86
C CYS A 264 7.69 0.74 -4.46
N PHE A 265 8.61 0.22 -3.65
CA PHE A 265 9.58 -0.79 -4.08
C PHE A 265 8.89 -2.06 -4.61
N LEU A 266 7.88 -2.54 -3.90
CA LEU A 266 7.09 -3.69 -4.34
C LEU A 266 6.35 -3.40 -5.65
N SER A 267 5.71 -2.23 -5.77
CA SER A 267 5.03 -1.81 -6.99
C SER A 267 5.98 -1.76 -8.20
N MET A 268 7.17 -1.16 -8.04
CA MET A 268 8.19 -1.12 -9.11
C MET A 268 8.65 -2.53 -9.52
N ARG A 269 8.89 -3.42 -8.57
CA ARG A 269 9.32 -4.80 -8.86
C ARG A 269 8.25 -5.61 -9.57
N ASN A 270 6.98 -5.33 -9.30
CA ASN A 270 5.87 -5.99 -9.97
C ASN A 270 5.67 -5.45 -11.39
N ALA A 271 5.90 -4.16 -11.59
CA ALA A 271 5.70 -3.51 -12.88
C ALA A 271 6.91 -3.63 -13.84
N ALA A 272 8.07 -4.06 -13.35
CA ALA A 272 9.23 -4.45 -14.17
C ALA A 272 9.11 -5.87 -14.77
N ARG A 273 7.93 -6.47 -14.73
CA ARG A 273 7.57 -7.74 -15.37
C ARG A 273 6.82 -7.45 -16.67
#